data_AF-A0AAW1SEG2-F1
#
_entry.id   AF-A0AAW1SEG2-F1
#
_cell.length_a   1.000
_cell.length_b   1.000
_cell.length_c   1.000
_cell.angle_alpha   90.00
_cell.angle_beta   90.00
_cell.angle_gamma   90.00
#
_symmetry.space_group_name_H-M   'P 1'
#
loop_
_entity.id
_entity.type
_entity.pdbx_description
1 polymer ?
#
loop_
_entity_poly.entity_id
_entity_poly.type
_entity_poly.pdbx_seq_one_letter_code
_entity_poly.pdbx_strand_id
1 'polypeptide(L)'
;MRWLLHGEIGSTAPPPTSLRAVNAVGYLALIFVNVASQTGLFGPTNAAISRRFSTPLTPAGWAFGIWGFIFALQGLGTIYQLLPHGYQADSWKARIVNAIGYGWVLGWLFEMAWQLLFLLLSPLGMWLCLFALLAAFVSFAATLRNLYRLKHACGPLSNVLLYAFFFLPTSVNTAWLSVASGLGALIVPVSYGITDNMDIYTVVVAAVITVLGIAVVHKERDSAYGLTLVWALVAVYGHQTHSALVRGAALVCISIISTLVVLAVTRRKPVQAGDEGAAPEMRPPVKARHSDLAA
;
A
#
# COMPACT_ATOMS: atom_id res chain seq x y z
N MET A 1 14.60 -10.67 -6.72
CA MET A 1 14.60 -9.44 -7.54
C MET A 1 13.85 -9.58 -8.88
N ARG A 2 14.00 -10.68 -9.65
CA ARG A 2 13.25 -10.87 -10.92
C ARG A 2 11.72 -10.74 -10.80
N TRP A 3 11.11 -11.22 -9.71
CA TRP A 3 9.66 -11.08 -9.48
C TRP A 3 9.19 -9.61 -9.29
N LEU A 4 10.02 -8.76 -8.66
CA LEU A 4 9.72 -7.33 -8.45
C LEU A 4 9.71 -6.52 -9.77
N LEU A 5 10.48 -6.95 -10.77
CA LEU A 5 10.67 -6.22 -12.03
C LEU A 5 9.91 -6.86 -13.21
N HIS A 6 9.78 -8.19 -13.21
CA HIS A 6 9.28 -9.00 -14.31
C HIS A 6 8.32 -10.10 -13.86
N GLY A 7 7.58 -9.91 -12.75
CA GLY A 7 6.57 -10.87 -12.31
C GLY A 7 5.76 -11.37 -13.52
N GLU A 8 5.65 -12.69 -13.66
CA GLU A 8 4.99 -13.36 -14.78
C GLU A 8 3.50 -12.98 -14.80
N ILE A 9 3.21 -11.83 -15.39
CA ILE A 9 1.85 -11.34 -15.53
C ILE A 9 1.16 -12.24 -16.52
N GLY A 10 0.14 -12.94 -16.02
CA GLY A 10 -0.63 -13.86 -16.82
C GLY A 10 -0.22 -15.32 -16.70
N SER A 11 0.58 -15.72 -15.69
CA SER A 11 0.65 -17.15 -15.35
C SER A 11 -0.75 -17.64 -15.00
N THR A 12 -1.27 -18.51 -15.88
CA THR A 12 -2.60 -19.11 -15.82
C THR A 12 -2.60 -20.34 -14.91
N ALA A 13 -1.41 -20.81 -14.54
CA ALA A 13 -1.21 -21.93 -13.66
C ALA A 13 -1.59 -21.58 -12.22
N PRO A 14 -2.10 -22.57 -11.45
CA PRO A 14 -2.31 -22.40 -10.03
C PRO A 14 -1.02 -21.97 -9.31
N PRO A 15 -1.08 -21.01 -8.36
CA PRO A 15 0.08 -20.65 -7.54
C PRO A 15 0.60 -21.88 -6.78
N PRO A 16 1.92 -22.04 -6.63
CA PRO A 16 2.47 -23.16 -5.90
C PRO A 16 2.03 -23.10 -4.43
N THR A 17 1.82 -24.27 -3.82
CA THR A 17 1.43 -24.38 -2.41
C THR A 17 2.45 -23.71 -1.49
N SER A 18 3.74 -23.74 -1.83
CA SER A 18 4.81 -23.07 -1.09
C SER A 18 4.60 -21.55 -1.00
N LEU A 19 4.15 -20.90 -2.07
CA LEU A 19 3.86 -19.47 -2.07
C LEU A 19 2.74 -19.13 -1.07
N ARG A 20 1.64 -19.89 -1.12
CA ARG A 20 0.49 -19.71 -0.24
C ARG A 20 0.85 -19.97 1.22
N ALA A 21 1.67 -20.98 1.48
CA ALA A 21 2.17 -21.31 2.82
C ALA A 21 3.09 -20.22 3.37
N VAL A 22 4.03 -19.71 2.56
CA VAL A 22 4.93 -18.61 2.96
C VAL A 22 4.15 -17.34 3.26
N ASN A 23 3.12 -17.01 2.47
CA ASN A 23 2.22 -15.90 2.78
C ASN A 23 1.46 -16.12 4.10
N ALA A 24 0.96 -17.33 4.35
CA ALA A 24 0.29 -17.62 5.62
C ALA A 24 1.20 -17.45 6.84
N VAL A 25 2.41 -18.02 6.79
CA VAL A 25 3.39 -17.91 7.87
C VAL A 25 3.84 -16.45 8.06
N GLY A 26 4.10 -15.73 6.97
CA GLY A 26 4.47 -14.32 7.02
C GLY A 26 3.40 -13.44 7.64
N TYR A 27 2.12 -13.69 7.33
CA TYR A 27 1.00 -12.99 7.95
C TYR A 27 0.88 -13.29 9.44
N LEU A 28 1.04 -14.55 9.86
CA LEU A 28 1.02 -14.91 11.28
C LEU A 28 2.15 -14.21 12.07
N ALA A 29 3.35 -14.15 11.49
CA ALA A 29 4.47 -13.42 12.07
C ALA A 29 4.17 -11.91 12.18
N LEU A 30 3.62 -11.31 11.12
CA LEU A 30 3.21 -9.90 11.13
C LEU A 30 2.23 -9.60 12.26
N ILE A 31 1.16 -10.38 12.38
CA ILE A 31 0.14 -10.19 13.41
C ILE A 31 0.72 -10.38 14.80
N PHE A 32 1.57 -11.40 14.99
CA PHE A 32 2.25 -11.60 16.27
C PHE A 32 3.07 -10.37 16.67
N VAL A 33 3.94 -9.88 15.78
CA VAL A 33 4.78 -8.70 16.05
C VAL A 33 3.93 -7.45 16.27
N ASN A 34 2.88 -7.25 15.47
CA ASN A 34 2.01 -6.09 15.62
C ASN A 34 1.23 -6.12 16.94
N VAL A 35 0.61 -7.24 17.29
CA VAL A 35 -0.11 -7.38 18.56
C VAL A 35 0.85 -7.18 19.73
N ALA A 36 2.04 -7.81 19.70
CA ALA A 36 3.06 -7.62 20.73
C ALA A 36 3.50 -6.15 20.87
N SER A 37 3.70 -5.43 19.75
CA SER A 37 4.04 -4.00 19.76
C SER A 37 2.90 -3.17 20.37
N GLN A 38 1.65 -3.47 20.04
CA GLN A 38 0.50 -2.66 20.43
C GLN A 38 -0.01 -2.97 21.85
N THR A 39 0.23 -4.16 22.39
CA THR A 39 -0.04 -4.51 23.80
C THR A 39 1.06 -4.03 24.75
N GLY A 40 2.16 -3.52 24.21
CA GLY A 40 3.30 -3.04 24.97
C GLY A 40 4.29 -4.12 25.38
N LEU A 41 4.18 -5.33 24.84
CA LEU A 41 5.11 -6.44 25.12
C LEU A 41 6.56 -6.08 24.77
N PHE A 42 6.77 -5.28 23.72
CA PHE A 42 8.10 -4.81 23.33
C PHE A 42 8.47 -3.42 23.89
N GLY A 43 7.59 -2.76 24.64
CA GLY A 43 7.78 -1.40 25.15
C GLY A 43 6.68 -0.43 24.69
N PRO A 44 6.96 0.89 24.57
CA PRO A 44 5.94 1.87 24.17
C PRO A 44 5.33 1.58 22.80
N THR A 45 4.03 1.79 22.65
CA THR A 45 3.33 1.61 21.38
C THR A 45 3.82 2.58 20.31
N ASN A 46 3.61 2.24 19.03
CA ASN A 46 3.99 3.09 17.90
C ASN A 46 3.37 4.51 18.00
N ALA A 47 2.12 4.60 18.46
CA ALA A 47 1.46 5.87 18.69
C ALA A 47 2.10 6.68 19.84
N ALA A 48 2.59 6.01 20.89
CA ALA A 48 3.30 6.68 21.98
C ALA A 48 4.67 7.21 21.55
N ILE A 49 5.43 6.43 20.78
CA ILE A 49 6.74 6.87 20.25
C ILE A 49 6.55 8.03 19.27
N SER A 50 5.55 7.97 18.39
CA SER A 50 5.24 9.06 17.46
C SER A 50 4.83 10.35 18.19
N ARG A 51 4.16 10.27 19.35
CA ARG A 51 3.90 11.44 20.21
C ARG A 51 5.16 11.99 20.86
N ARG A 52 6.12 11.13 21.21
CA ARG A 52 7.42 11.54 21.77
C ARG A 52 8.25 12.32 20.76
N PHE A 53 8.29 11.87 19.51
CA PHE A 53 8.94 12.56 18.39
C PHE A 53 7.89 13.30 17.55
N SER A 54 7.09 14.15 18.20
CA SER A 54 6.00 14.85 17.52
C SER A 54 6.55 15.78 16.43
N THR A 55 5.91 15.76 15.27
CA THR A 55 6.14 16.65 14.14
C THR A 55 4.80 17.31 13.79
N PRO A 56 4.78 18.43 13.05
CA PRO A 56 3.52 19.00 12.59
C PRO A 56 2.73 18.07 11.64
N LEU A 57 3.36 17.03 11.07
CA LEU A 57 2.70 15.98 10.29
C LEU A 57 2.13 14.84 11.15
N THR A 58 2.43 14.78 12.45
CA THR A 58 1.94 13.71 13.33
C THR A 58 0.41 13.75 13.36
N PRO A 59 -0.29 12.67 12.95
CA PRO A 59 -1.75 12.66 12.93
C PRO A 59 -2.33 12.41 14.33
N ALA A 60 -3.62 12.72 14.48
CA ALA A 60 -4.38 12.32 15.67
C ALA A 60 -4.29 10.80 15.92
N GLY A 61 -4.27 10.39 17.19
CA GLY A 61 -3.98 9.01 17.60
C GLY A 61 -4.91 7.94 17.01
N TRP A 62 -6.16 8.29 16.72
CA TRP A 62 -7.12 7.37 16.09
C TRP A 62 -6.71 6.94 14.67
N ALA A 63 -5.90 7.75 13.97
CA ALA A 63 -5.47 7.46 12.60
C ALA A 63 -4.63 6.18 12.51
N PHE A 64 -3.88 5.87 13.57
CA PHE A 64 -3.08 4.64 13.67
C PHE A 64 -3.94 3.37 13.69
N GLY A 65 -5.25 3.47 13.95
CA GLY A 65 -6.19 2.36 13.85
C GLY A 65 -6.30 1.76 12.43
N ILE A 66 -5.87 2.50 11.40
CA ILE A 66 -5.84 2.02 10.01
C ILE A 66 -4.96 0.77 9.83
N TRP A 67 -3.92 0.59 10.64
CA TRP A 67 -3.11 -0.63 10.63
C TRP A 67 -3.95 -1.87 10.93
N GLY A 68 -4.84 -1.80 11.92
CA GLY A 68 -5.75 -2.90 12.25
C GLY A 68 -6.70 -3.21 11.09
N PHE A 69 -7.21 -2.18 10.41
CA PHE A 69 -8.05 -2.35 9.22
C PHE A 69 -7.29 -3.00 8.05
N ILE A 70 -6.08 -2.53 7.76
CA ILE A 70 -5.20 -3.09 6.73
C ILE A 70 -4.93 -4.57 7.02
N PHE A 71 -4.45 -4.88 8.23
CA PHE A 71 -4.05 -6.23 8.59
C PHE A 71 -5.23 -7.19 8.64
N ALA A 72 -6.41 -6.75 9.10
CA ALA A 72 -7.63 -7.56 9.04
C ALA A 72 -7.97 -7.97 7.60
N LEU A 73 -7.97 -7.03 6.65
CA LEU A 73 -8.24 -7.32 5.24
C LEU A 73 -7.18 -8.22 4.61
N GLN A 74 -5.91 -8.00 4.93
CA GLN A 74 -4.80 -8.86 4.50
C GLN A 74 -4.91 -10.28 5.07
N GLY A 75 -5.42 -10.42 6.30
CA GLY A 75 -5.75 -11.71 6.91
C GLY A 75 -6.86 -12.43 6.17
N LEU A 76 -7.93 -11.72 5.81
CA LEU A 76 -9.00 -12.28 4.99
C LEU A 76 -8.49 -12.73 3.61
N GLY A 77 -7.62 -11.95 2.97
CA GLY A 77 -6.93 -12.37 1.74
C GLY A 77 -6.04 -13.59 1.93
N THR A 78 -5.35 -13.67 3.08
CA THR A 78 -4.52 -14.81 3.44
C THR A 78 -5.33 -16.08 3.67
N ILE A 79 -6.46 -15.98 4.37
CA ILE A 79 -7.40 -17.11 4.54
C ILE A 79 -8.00 -17.49 3.19
N TYR A 80 -8.43 -16.52 2.39
CA TYR A 80 -9.06 -16.76 1.10
C TYR A 80 -8.11 -17.49 0.14
N GLN A 81 -6.83 -17.11 0.09
CA GLN A 81 -5.85 -17.83 -0.71
C GLN A 81 -5.58 -19.25 -0.19
N LEU A 82 -5.76 -19.54 1.10
CA LEU A 82 -5.59 -20.90 1.65
C LEU A 82 -6.75 -21.84 1.34
N LEU A 83 -7.94 -21.33 1.02
CA LEU A 83 -9.05 -22.18 0.59
C LEU A 83 -8.69 -22.91 -0.72
N PRO A 84 -8.93 -24.25 -0.81
CA PRO A 84 -8.50 -25.06 -1.94
C PRO A 84 -9.28 -24.76 -3.24
N HIS A 85 -10.49 -24.22 -3.11
CA HIS A 85 -11.37 -23.91 -4.24
C HIS A 85 -11.00 -22.61 -4.96
N GLY A 86 -11.37 -22.53 -6.25
CA GLY A 86 -11.20 -21.33 -7.07
C GLY A 86 -9.84 -21.19 -7.75
N TYR A 87 -9.04 -22.26 -7.80
CA TYR A 87 -7.76 -22.31 -8.51
C TYR A 87 -7.85 -23.11 -9.82
N GLN A 88 -8.98 -23.05 -10.52
CA GLN A 88 -9.02 -23.57 -11.89
C GLN A 88 -8.00 -22.80 -12.76
N ALA A 89 -7.49 -23.44 -13.81
CA ALA A 89 -6.67 -22.76 -14.80
C ALA A 89 -7.37 -21.47 -15.26
N ASP A 90 -6.60 -20.38 -15.40
CA ASP A 90 -7.09 -19.06 -15.78
C ASP A 90 -8.01 -18.32 -14.79
N SER A 91 -8.32 -18.91 -13.64
CA SER A 91 -9.16 -18.26 -12.62
C SER A 91 -8.55 -16.95 -12.12
N TRP A 92 -9.42 -15.99 -11.83
CA TRP A 92 -9.01 -14.69 -11.27
C TRP A 92 -8.25 -14.80 -9.95
N LYS A 93 -8.61 -15.78 -9.11
CA LYS A 93 -7.91 -16.04 -7.85
C LYS A 93 -6.47 -16.51 -8.10
N ALA A 94 -6.25 -17.44 -9.03
CA ALA A 94 -4.90 -17.89 -9.38
C ALA A 94 -4.05 -16.70 -9.87
N ARG A 95 -4.60 -15.90 -10.81
CA ARG A 95 -3.92 -14.72 -11.37
C ARG A 95 -3.54 -13.70 -10.30
N ILE A 96 -4.45 -13.38 -9.37
CA ILE A 96 -4.20 -12.41 -8.31
C ILE A 96 -3.17 -12.91 -7.30
N VAL A 97 -3.25 -14.17 -6.88
CA VAL A 97 -2.27 -14.73 -5.94
C VAL A 97 -0.88 -14.79 -6.56
N ASN A 98 -0.77 -15.13 -7.86
CA ASN A 98 0.50 -15.04 -8.60
C ASN A 98 1.01 -13.59 -8.73
N ALA A 99 0.12 -12.64 -8.99
CA ALA A 99 0.46 -11.21 -9.09
C ALA A 99 0.93 -10.61 -7.76
N ILE A 100 0.36 -11.08 -6.63
CA ILE A 100 0.83 -10.75 -5.29
C ILE A 100 2.17 -11.38 -4.98
N GLY A 101 2.36 -12.63 -5.41
CA GLY A 101 3.58 -13.40 -5.18
C GLY A 101 4.10 -13.25 -3.76
N TYR A 102 5.40 -13.06 -3.63
CA TYR A 102 6.08 -12.85 -2.34
C TYR A 102 6.10 -11.39 -1.88
N GLY A 103 5.41 -10.49 -2.58
CA GLY A 103 5.46 -9.05 -2.30
C GLY A 103 4.83 -8.67 -0.96
N TRP A 104 3.73 -9.33 -0.59
CA TRP A 104 3.14 -9.17 0.74
C TRP A 104 4.10 -9.59 1.83
N VAL A 105 4.70 -10.78 1.73
CA VAL A 105 5.65 -11.27 2.73
C VAL A 105 6.87 -10.37 2.85
N LEU A 106 7.43 -9.92 1.73
CA LEU A 106 8.54 -8.98 1.77
C LEU A 106 8.14 -7.64 2.41
N GLY A 107 6.95 -7.13 2.11
CA GLY A 107 6.41 -5.93 2.75
C GLY A 107 6.23 -6.12 4.25
N TRP A 108 5.63 -7.24 4.66
CA TRP A 108 5.43 -7.58 6.07
C TRP A 108 6.72 -7.76 6.85
N LEU A 109 7.77 -8.32 6.23
CA LEU A 109 9.10 -8.40 6.86
C LEU A 109 9.62 -7.01 7.23
N PHE A 110 9.49 -6.05 6.33
CA PHE A 110 9.87 -4.66 6.62
C PHE A 110 8.90 -3.96 7.57
N GLU A 111 7.60 -4.33 7.56
CA GLU A 111 6.63 -3.83 8.54
C GLU A 111 6.89 -4.30 9.97
N MET A 112 7.33 -5.54 10.13
CA MET A 112 7.80 -6.04 11.41
C MET A 112 9.10 -5.35 11.82
N ALA A 113 10.04 -5.17 10.87
CA ALA A 113 11.31 -4.54 11.14
C ALA A 113 11.16 -3.10 11.65
N TRP A 114 10.35 -2.25 10.99
CA TRP A 114 10.23 -0.86 11.43
C TRP A 114 9.66 -0.75 12.85
N GLN A 115 8.70 -1.60 13.23
CA GLN A 115 8.12 -1.59 14.58
C GLN A 115 9.18 -1.87 15.65
N LEU A 116 10.07 -2.82 15.39
CA LEU A 116 11.17 -3.16 16.29
C LEU A 116 12.27 -2.08 16.30
N LEU A 117 12.59 -1.52 15.14
CA LEU A 117 13.61 -0.48 15.00
C LEU A 117 13.18 0.85 15.64
N PHE A 118 11.87 1.15 15.63
CA PHE A 118 11.33 2.36 16.21
C PHE A 118 11.49 2.40 17.74
N LEU A 119 11.56 1.23 18.38
CA LEU A 119 11.81 1.06 19.83
C LEU A 119 13.24 1.40 20.25
N LEU A 120 14.18 1.57 19.32
CA LEU A 120 15.56 1.94 19.66
C LEU A 120 15.66 3.38 20.19
N LEU A 121 14.66 4.23 19.93
CA LEU A 121 14.54 5.59 20.46
C LEU A 121 15.80 6.47 20.28
N SER A 122 16.64 6.14 19.30
CA SER A 122 17.89 6.79 18.98
C SER A 122 17.87 7.31 17.53
N PRO A 123 18.71 8.29 17.17
CA PRO A 123 18.74 8.78 15.79
C PRO A 123 19.05 7.69 14.75
N LEU A 124 19.95 6.75 15.07
CA LEU A 124 20.20 5.58 14.24
C LEU A 124 18.94 4.72 14.08
N GLY A 125 18.21 4.49 15.18
CA GLY A 125 16.93 3.79 15.16
C GLY A 125 15.90 4.46 14.25
N MET A 126 15.80 5.79 14.27
CA MET A 126 14.87 6.55 13.43
C MET A 126 15.23 6.45 11.94
N TRP A 127 16.51 6.49 11.59
CA TRP A 127 16.97 6.23 10.23
C TRP A 127 16.65 4.81 9.75
N LEU A 128 16.95 3.80 10.57
CA LEU A 128 16.67 2.41 10.23
C LEU A 128 15.15 2.16 10.10
N CYS A 129 14.35 2.77 10.98
CA CYS A 129 12.89 2.74 10.90
C CYS A 129 12.39 3.35 9.58
N LEU A 130 12.91 4.53 9.19
CA LEU A 130 12.57 5.17 7.91
C LEU A 130 12.92 4.27 6.72
N PHE A 131 14.11 3.65 6.71
CA PHE A 131 14.50 2.74 5.62
C PHE A 131 13.61 1.50 5.55
N ALA A 132 13.24 0.93 6.71
CA ALA A 132 12.30 -0.18 6.76
C ALA A 132 10.90 0.24 6.24
N LEU A 133 10.39 1.40 6.62
CA LEU A 133 9.11 1.93 6.09
C LEU A 133 9.17 2.15 4.56
N LEU A 134 10.26 2.72 4.04
CA LEU A 134 10.45 2.91 2.61
C LEU A 134 10.57 1.57 1.86
N ALA A 135 11.25 0.59 2.44
CA ALA A 135 11.36 -0.75 1.85
C ALA A 135 10.00 -1.48 1.83
N ALA A 136 9.21 -1.35 2.90
CA ALA A 136 7.82 -1.82 2.94
C ALA A 136 6.97 -1.13 1.86
N PHE A 137 7.06 0.20 1.77
CA PHE A 137 6.37 1.00 0.75
C PHE A 137 6.71 0.52 -0.67
N VAL A 138 8.00 0.34 -0.99
CA VAL A 138 8.44 -0.15 -2.30
C VAL A 138 7.90 -1.54 -2.59
N SER A 139 7.91 -2.46 -1.61
CA SER A 139 7.38 -3.81 -1.78
C SER A 139 5.88 -3.80 -2.09
N PHE A 140 5.11 -3.05 -1.31
CA PHE A 140 3.66 -2.91 -1.51
C PHE A 140 3.32 -2.15 -2.79
N ALA A 141 4.07 -1.10 -3.14
CA ALA A 141 3.88 -0.37 -4.40
C ALA A 141 4.18 -1.24 -5.63
N ALA A 142 5.22 -2.08 -5.57
CA ALA A 142 5.52 -3.06 -6.63
C ALA A 142 4.39 -4.10 -6.75
N THR A 143 3.89 -4.59 -5.62
CA THR A 143 2.75 -5.52 -5.56
C THR A 143 1.49 -4.89 -6.15
N LEU A 144 1.18 -3.64 -5.76
CA LEU A 144 0.04 -2.89 -6.26
C LEU A 144 0.15 -2.61 -7.76
N ARG A 145 1.35 -2.30 -8.25
CA ARG A 145 1.63 -2.17 -9.68
C ARG A 145 1.36 -3.46 -10.45
N ASN A 146 1.74 -4.62 -9.91
CA ASN A 146 1.45 -5.91 -10.53
C ASN A 146 -0.06 -6.16 -10.60
N LEU A 147 -0.80 -5.81 -9.55
CA LEU A 147 -2.26 -5.88 -9.53
C LEU A 147 -2.90 -4.94 -10.57
N TYR A 148 -2.43 -3.70 -10.71
CA TYR A 148 -2.90 -2.79 -11.77
C TYR A 148 -2.61 -3.35 -13.16
N ARG A 149 -1.40 -3.86 -13.41
CA ARG A 149 -1.05 -4.50 -14.70
C ARG A 149 -1.97 -5.66 -15.02
N LEU A 150 -2.30 -6.49 -14.02
CA LEU A 150 -3.25 -7.59 -14.18
C LEU A 150 -4.65 -7.09 -14.53
N LYS A 151 -5.15 -6.06 -13.85
CA LYS A 151 -6.46 -5.44 -14.14
C LYS A 151 -6.51 -4.84 -15.54
N HIS A 152 -5.43 -4.19 -15.99
CA HIS A 152 -5.35 -3.65 -17.36
C HIS A 152 -5.31 -4.75 -18.43
N ALA A 153 -4.65 -5.87 -18.14
CA ALA A 153 -4.51 -6.99 -19.08
C ALA A 153 -5.77 -7.86 -19.18
N CYS A 154 -6.46 -8.08 -18.06
CA CYS A 154 -7.56 -9.04 -17.96
C CYS A 154 -8.94 -8.40 -17.77
N GLY A 155 -9.02 -7.06 -17.64
CA GLY A 155 -10.27 -6.35 -17.40
C GLY A 155 -10.66 -6.24 -15.92
N PRO A 156 -11.91 -5.84 -15.62
CA PRO A 156 -12.37 -5.71 -14.26
C PRO A 156 -12.36 -7.07 -13.54
N LEU A 157 -12.14 -7.04 -12.22
CA LEU A 157 -12.22 -8.25 -11.41
C LEU A 157 -13.60 -8.90 -11.53
N SER A 158 -13.63 -10.23 -11.61
CA SER A 158 -14.88 -11.01 -11.64
C SER A 158 -15.71 -10.95 -10.35
N ASN A 159 -15.09 -10.61 -9.22
CA ASN A 159 -15.73 -10.69 -7.91
C ASN A 159 -15.25 -9.59 -6.96
N VAL A 160 -16.19 -8.97 -6.23
CA VAL A 160 -15.93 -7.96 -5.21
C VAL A 160 -15.05 -8.47 -4.06
N LEU A 161 -15.12 -9.77 -3.71
CA LEU A 161 -14.28 -10.38 -2.68
C LEU A 161 -12.81 -10.34 -3.07
N LEU A 162 -12.49 -10.55 -4.35
CA LEU A 162 -11.11 -10.45 -4.82
C LEU A 162 -10.59 -9.02 -4.73
N TYR A 163 -11.45 -8.02 -4.96
CA TYR A 163 -11.09 -6.63 -4.74
C TYR A 163 -10.87 -6.37 -3.24
N ALA A 164 -11.85 -6.72 -2.40
CA ALA A 164 -11.84 -6.46 -0.96
C ALA A 164 -10.69 -7.14 -0.22
N PHE A 165 -10.29 -8.35 -0.63
CA PHE A 165 -9.30 -9.14 0.09
C PHE A 165 -7.88 -9.00 -0.46
N PHE A 166 -7.69 -8.48 -1.67
CA PHE A 166 -6.37 -8.40 -2.29
C PHE A 166 -6.01 -6.99 -2.76
N PHE A 167 -6.84 -6.36 -3.60
CA PHE A 167 -6.56 -5.02 -4.10
C PHE A 167 -6.69 -3.96 -3.01
N LEU A 168 -7.82 -3.96 -2.30
CA LEU A 168 -8.13 -2.97 -1.26
C LEU A 168 -7.05 -2.91 -0.17
N PRO A 169 -6.68 -4.02 0.52
CA PRO A 169 -5.63 -3.99 1.52
C PRO A 169 -4.27 -3.58 0.95
N THR A 170 -3.91 -4.02 -0.26
CA THR A 170 -2.63 -3.65 -0.88
C THR A 170 -2.60 -2.15 -1.19
N SER A 171 -3.69 -1.60 -1.68
CA SER A 171 -3.83 -0.17 -2.00
C SER A 171 -3.78 0.71 -0.77
N VAL A 172 -4.62 0.41 0.23
CA VAL A 172 -4.68 1.14 1.51
C VAL A 172 -3.33 1.08 2.21
N ASN A 173 -2.68 -0.10 2.25
CA ASN A 173 -1.38 -0.20 2.88
C ASN A 173 -0.31 0.60 2.14
N THR A 174 -0.25 0.51 0.82
CA THR A 174 0.73 1.29 0.01
C THR A 174 0.55 2.80 0.26
N ALA A 175 -0.69 3.28 0.29
CA ALA A 175 -0.98 4.70 0.56
C ALA A 175 -0.57 5.10 1.97
N TRP A 176 -0.93 4.30 2.98
CA TRP A 176 -0.59 4.57 4.37
C TRP A 176 0.93 4.53 4.62
N LEU A 177 1.65 3.59 4.02
CA LEU A 177 3.10 3.51 4.08
C LEU A 177 3.77 4.76 3.51
N SER A 178 3.21 5.40 2.46
CA SER A 178 3.73 6.67 1.96
C SER A 178 3.64 7.80 3.00
N VAL A 179 2.54 7.84 3.77
CA VAL A 179 2.35 8.80 4.87
C VAL A 179 3.31 8.47 6.02
N ALA A 180 3.39 7.19 6.42
CA ALA A 180 4.25 6.75 7.50
C ALA A 180 5.74 7.02 7.19
N SER A 181 6.18 6.81 5.95
CA SER A 181 7.52 7.19 5.49
C SER A 181 7.75 8.70 5.55
N GLY A 182 6.76 9.51 5.13
CA GLY A 182 6.84 10.96 5.23
C GLY A 182 6.96 11.44 6.69
N LEU A 183 6.17 10.86 7.60
CA LEU A 183 6.29 11.11 9.03
C LEU A 183 7.66 10.68 9.57
N GLY A 184 8.14 9.50 9.18
CA GLY A 184 9.48 9.01 9.54
C GLY A 184 10.59 9.96 9.10
N ALA A 185 10.47 10.54 7.90
CA ALA A 185 11.43 11.51 7.37
C ALA A 185 11.50 12.81 8.21
N LEU A 186 10.38 13.21 8.82
CA LEU A 186 10.34 14.36 9.73
C LEU A 186 10.74 14.01 11.17
N ILE A 187 10.53 12.76 11.60
CA ILE A 187 10.97 12.28 12.92
C ILE A 187 12.50 12.23 13.01
N VAL A 188 13.20 11.91 11.91
CA VAL A 188 14.67 11.86 11.87
C VAL A 188 15.32 13.17 12.35
N PRO A 189 15.06 14.36 11.77
CA PRO A 189 15.65 15.61 12.27
C PRO A 189 15.22 15.93 13.72
N VAL A 190 13.96 15.69 14.08
CA VAL A 190 13.46 15.88 15.45
C VAL A 190 14.22 15.00 16.45
N SER A 191 14.66 13.79 16.06
CA SER A 191 15.47 12.91 16.92
C SER A 191 16.86 13.47 17.25
N TYR A 192 17.37 14.40 16.46
CA TYR A 192 18.59 15.17 16.73
C TYR A 192 18.32 16.50 17.47
N GLY A 193 17.06 16.78 17.84
CA GLY A 193 16.65 18.05 18.43
C GLY A 193 16.44 19.18 17.42
N ILE A 194 16.50 18.90 16.12
CA ILE A 194 16.28 19.90 15.06
C ILE A 194 14.78 20.09 14.88
N THR A 195 14.27 21.26 15.27
CA THR A 195 12.83 21.59 15.23
C THR A 195 12.51 22.87 14.44
N ASP A 196 13.54 23.56 13.94
CA ASP A 196 13.37 24.75 13.12
C ASP A 196 12.68 24.44 11.80
N ASN A 197 11.77 25.32 11.38
CA ASN A 197 11.07 25.24 10.08
C ASN A 197 10.29 23.94 9.83
N MET A 198 9.96 23.17 10.88
CA MET A 198 9.23 21.89 10.74
C MET A 198 7.87 22.03 10.05
N ASP A 199 7.22 23.19 10.17
CA ASP A 199 5.99 23.49 9.44
C ASP A 199 6.22 23.51 7.91
N ILE A 200 7.31 24.11 7.45
CA ILE A 200 7.66 24.17 6.02
C ILE A 200 7.97 22.77 5.51
N TYR A 201 8.80 22.01 6.24
CA TYR A 201 9.10 20.62 5.85
C TYR A 201 7.85 19.74 5.84
N THR A 202 6.93 19.95 6.79
CA THR A 202 5.65 19.26 6.81
C THR A 202 4.82 19.56 5.57
N VAL A 203 4.73 20.83 5.16
CA VAL A 203 4.00 21.22 3.93
C VAL A 203 4.64 20.57 2.70
N VAL A 204 5.98 20.56 2.60
CA VAL A 204 6.69 19.93 1.48
C VAL A 204 6.43 18.42 1.44
N VAL A 205 6.55 17.72 2.57
CA VAL A 205 6.28 16.29 2.66
C VAL A 205 4.83 15.97 2.32
N ALA A 206 3.87 16.74 2.85
CA ALA A 206 2.45 16.58 2.54
C ALA A 206 2.17 16.81 1.04
N ALA A 207 2.82 17.79 0.42
CA ALA A 207 2.72 18.04 -1.02
C ALA A 207 3.27 16.86 -1.84
N VAL A 208 4.43 16.30 -1.47
CA VAL A 208 5.02 15.13 -2.16
C VAL A 208 4.09 13.91 -2.08
N ILE A 209 3.56 13.60 -0.89
CA ILE A 209 2.59 12.51 -0.70
C ILE A 209 1.32 12.76 -1.54
N THR A 210 0.86 14.01 -1.59
CA THR A 210 -0.34 14.39 -2.36
C THR A 210 -0.08 14.23 -3.86
N VAL A 211 1.07 14.66 -4.38
CA VAL A 211 1.43 14.48 -5.80
C VAL A 211 1.48 13.00 -6.17
N LEU A 212 2.04 12.14 -5.31
CA LEU A 212 2.02 10.69 -5.49
C LEU A 212 0.58 10.17 -5.54
N GLY A 213 -0.27 10.60 -4.61
CA GLY A 213 -1.70 10.27 -4.58
C GLY A 213 -2.45 10.70 -5.83
N ILE A 214 -2.22 11.92 -6.31
CA ILE A 214 -2.78 12.44 -7.57
C ILE A 214 -2.39 11.52 -8.72
N ALA A 215 -1.11 11.15 -8.84
CA ALA A 215 -0.64 10.29 -9.91
C ALA A 215 -1.34 8.91 -9.90
N VAL A 216 -1.48 8.29 -8.73
CA VAL A 216 -2.16 6.99 -8.59
C VAL A 216 -3.66 7.10 -8.88
N VAL A 217 -4.36 8.05 -8.26
CA VAL A 217 -5.82 8.21 -8.43
C VAL A 217 -6.16 8.60 -9.86
N HIS A 218 -5.39 9.49 -10.49
CA HIS A 218 -5.63 9.94 -11.85
C HIS A 218 -5.41 8.82 -12.87
N LYS A 219 -4.28 8.10 -12.75
CA LYS A 219 -3.88 7.06 -13.72
C LYS A 219 -4.67 5.78 -13.54
N GLU A 220 -4.80 5.30 -12.30
CA GLU A 220 -5.29 3.96 -11.99
C GLU A 220 -6.75 3.95 -11.51
N ARG A 221 -7.33 5.14 -11.25
CA ARG A 221 -8.67 5.34 -10.66
C ARG A 221 -8.85 4.59 -9.34
N ASP A 222 -7.78 4.49 -8.57
CA ASP A 222 -7.78 3.81 -7.28
C ASP A 222 -8.27 4.75 -6.18
N SER A 223 -9.58 4.70 -5.93
CA SER A 223 -10.22 5.47 -4.87
C SER A 223 -9.78 5.06 -3.48
N ALA A 224 -9.38 3.81 -3.25
CA ALA A 224 -8.95 3.36 -1.93
C ALA A 224 -7.62 4.02 -1.52
N TYR A 225 -6.69 4.15 -2.47
CA TYR A 225 -5.45 4.89 -2.27
C TYR A 225 -5.75 6.35 -1.87
N GLY A 226 -6.60 7.03 -2.65
CA GLY A 226 -6.97 8.42 -2.38
C GLY A 226 -7.69 8.62 -1.04
N LEU A 227 -8.67 7.77 -0.72
CA LEU A 227 -9.38 7.83 0.57
C LEU A 227 -8.47 7.58 1.77
N THR A 228 -7.42 6.77 1.60
CA THR A 228 -6.41 6.55 2.65
C THR A 228 -5.59 7.81 2.92
N LEU A 229 -5.23 8.55 1.86
CA LEU A 229 -4.56 9.84 2.05
C LEU A 229 -5.48 10.87 2.70
N VAL A 230 -6.77 10.90 2.32
CA VAL A 230 -7.77 11.76 2.97
C VAL A 230 -7.91 11.43 4.45
N TRP A 231 -7.99 10.14 4.80
CA TRP A 231 -8.00 9.67 6.20
C TRP A 231 -6.81 10.24 6.99
N ALA A 232 -5.60 10.11 6.44
CA ALA A 232 -4.39 10.61 7.07
C ALA A 232 -4.39 12.14 7.22
N LEU A 233 -4.70 12.87 6.15
CA LEU A 233 -4.67 14.33 6.14
C LEU A 233 -5.76 14.93 7.05
N VAL A 234 -6.94 14.31 7.15
CA VAL A 234 -7.99 14.71 8.10
C VAL A 234 -7.50 14.56 9.54
N ALA A 235 -6.77 13.49 9.84
CA ALA A 235 -6.18 13.31 11.16
C ALA A 235 -5.08 14.34 11.47
N VAL A 236 -4.28 14.74 10.48
CA VAL A 236 -3.30 15.83 10.62
C VAL A 236 -4.01 17.18 10.83
N TYR A 237 -5.00 17.49 9.99
CA TYR A 237 -5.81 18.70 10.09
C TYR A 237 -6.44 18.85 11.47
N GLY A 238 -7.04 17.78 11.99
CA GLY A 238 -7.71 17.78 13.30
C GLY A 238 -6.75 17.82 14.49
N HIS A 239 -5.50 17.36 14.31
CA HIS A 239 -4.48 17.43 15.36
C HIS A 239 -3.79 18.79 15.43
N GLN A 240 -3.76 19.54 14.33
CA GLN A 240 -3.06 20.81 14.26
C GLN A 240 -3.87 21.96 14.85
N THR A 241 -3.45 22.43 16.04
CA THR A 241 -4.09 23.55 16.75
C THR A 241 -3.32 24.86 16.67
N HIS A 242 -2.03 24.84 16.33
CA HIS A 242 -1.16 26.02 16.44
C HIS A 242 -0.60 26.52 15.10
N SER A 243 -0.38 25.64 14.12
CA SER A 243 0.12 26.05 12.79
C SER A 243 -1.00 26.23 11.78
N ALA A 244 -1.34 27.48 11.49
CA ALA A 244 -2.28 27.82 10.41
C ALA A 244 -1.78 27.37 9.03
N LEU A 245 -0.46 27.41 8.82
CA LEU A 245 0.19 26.99 7.57
C LEU A 245 -0.06 25.50 7.31
N VAL A 246 0.28 24.64 8.27
CA VAL A 246 0.12 23.18 8.14
C VAL A 246 -1.36 22.81 8.02
N ARG A 247 -2.22 23.46 8.82
CA ARG A 247 -3.67 23.21 8.76
C ARG A 247 -4.28 23.63 7.42
N GLY A 248 -3.86 24.77 6.86
CA GLY A 248 -4.27 25.23 5.54
C GLY A 248 -3.79 24.29 4.43
N ALA A 249 -2.52 23.88 4.46
CA ALA A 249 -1.97 22.92 3.51
C ALA A 249 -2.70 21.57 3.54
N ALA A 250 -2.98 21.03 4.74
CA ALA A 250 -3.74 19.80 4.90
C ALA A 250 -5.14 19.91 4.26
N LEU A 251 -5.85 21.02 4.47
CA LEU A 251 -7.18 21.26 3.89
C LEU A 251 -7.13 21.32 2.34
N VAL A 252 -6.12 21.98 1.77
CA VAL A 252 -5.91 22.01 0.32
C VAL A 252 -5.67 20.61 -0.22
N CYS A 253 -4.78 19.83 0.40
CA CYS A 253 -4.49 18.45 -0.01
C CYS A 253 -5.73 17.55 0.09
N ILE A 254 -6.52 17.66 1.17
CA ILE A 254 -7.80 16.95 1.35
C ILE A 254 -8.74 17.28 0.20
N SER A 255 -8.90 18.56 -0.12
CA SER A 255 -9.84 19.03 -1.15
C SER A 255 -9.47 18.51 -2.54
N ILE A 256 -8.18 18.55 -2.88
CA ILE A 256 -7.65 18.05 -4.16
C ILE A 256 -7.90 16.54 -4.29
N ILE A 257 -7.46 15.74 -3.31
CA ILE A 257 -7.60 14.28 -3.38
C ILE A 257 -9.07 13.87 -3.35
N SER A 258 -9.89 14.49 -2.50
CA SER A 258 -11.32 14.18 -2.43
C SER A 258 -12.03 14.44 -3.76
N THR A 259 -11.72 15.56 -4.41
CA THR A 259 -12.26 15.89 -5.75
C THR A 259 -11.84 14.84 -6.77
N LEU A 260 -10.57 14.46 -6.79
CA LEU A 260 -10.07 13.41 -7.70
C LEU A 260 -10.72 12.06 -7.45
N VAL A 261 -10.95 11.68 -6.19
CA VAL A 261 -11.65 10.44 -5.83
C VAL A 261 -13.09 10.48 -6.36
N VAL A 262 -13.82 11.57 -6.14
CA VAL A 262 -15.19 11.74 -6.66
C VAL A 262 -15.21 11.64 -8.19
N LEU A 263 -14.28 12.30 -8.88
CA LEU A 263 -14.16 12.21 -10.34
C LEU A 263 -13.81 10.79 -10.82
N ALA A 264 -12.92 10.09 -10.11
CA ALA A 264 -12.52 8.73 -10.43
C ALA A 264 -13.65 7.70 -10.25
N VAL A 265 -14.58 7.95 -9.32
CA VAL A 265 -15.76 7.11 -9.09
C VAL A 265 -16.88 7.44 -10.10
N THR A 266 -17.17 8.72 -10.30
CA THR A 266 -18.29 9.18 -11.16
C THR A 266 -18.03 9.00 -12.65
N ARG A 267 -16.78 9.11 -13.11
CA ARG A 267 -16.40 8.93 -14.53
C ARG A 267 -16.14 7.46 -14.91
N ARG A 268 -16.50 6.49 -14.06
CA ARG A 268 -16.47 5.08 -14.45
C ARG A 268 -17.54 4.86 -15.51
N LYS A 269 -17.14 4.60 -16.76
CA LYS A 269 -18.09 4.19 -17.80
C LYS A 269 -18.82 2.93 -17.32
N PRO A 270 -20.17 2.89 -17.36
CA PRO A 270 -20.90 1.67 -17.06
C PRO A 270 -20.43 0.58 -18.02
N VAL A 271 -20.23 -0.63 -17.50
CA VAL A 271 -20.00 -1.82 -18.33
C VAL A 271 -21.23 -1.96 -19.21
N GLN A 272 -21.07 -1.85 -20.53
CA GLN A 272 -22.16 -2.07 -21.46
C GLN A 272 -22.60 -3.53 -21.31
N ALA A 273 -23.85 -3.74 -20.90
CA ALA A 273 -24.46 -5.05 -20.69
C ALA A 273 -24.77 -5.81 -22.01
N GLY A 274 -23.92 -5.65 -23.03
CA GLY A 274 -24.13 -6.18 -24.39
C GLY A 274 -23.06 -7.16 -24.88
N ASP A 275 -21.96 -7.36 -24.14
CA ASP A 275 -20.83 -8.19 -24.58
C ASP A 275 -20.78 -9.59 -23.93
N GLU A 276 -21.88 -10.03 -23.29
CA GLU A 276 -21.98 -11.40 -22.74
C GLU A 276 -22.04 -12.49 -23.83
N GLY A 277 -22.02 -12.12 -25.12
CA GLY A 277 -22.09 -13.05 -26.26
C GLY A 277 -20.79 -13.25 -27.05
N ALA A 278 -19.73 -12.47 -26.82
CA ALA A 278 -18.49 -12.59 -27.59
C ALA A 278 -17.30 -12.75 -26.65
N ALA A 279 -16.73 -13.95 -26.63
CA ALA A 279 -15.42 -14.16 -26.03
C ALA A 279 -14.43 -13.15 -26.63
N PRO A 280 -13.70 -12.35 -25.82
CA PRO A 280 -12.73 -11.42 -26.36
C PRO A 280 -11.66 -12.22 -27.11
N GLU A 281 -11.61 -12.05 -28.42
CA GLU A 281 -10.62 -12.67 -29.28
C GLU A 281 -9.23 -12.15 -28.83
N MET A 282 -8.48 -13.01 -28.15
CA MET A 282 -7.12 -12.69 -27.72
C MET A 282 -6.28 -12.43 -28.96
N ARG A 283 -5.76 -11.21 -29.11
CA ARG A 283 -4.69 -10.96 -30.06
C ARG A 283 -3.50 -11.85 -29.69
N PRO A 284 -3.03 -12.72 -30.60
CA PRO A 284 -1.90 -13.58 -30.30
C PRO A 284 -0.65 -12.73 -30.03
N PRO A 285 0.25 -13.20 -29.16
CA PRO A 285 1.53 -12.53 -28.93
C PRO A 285 2.27 -12.41 -30.26
N VAL A 286 2.77 -11.21 -30.55
CA VAL A 286 3.65 -10.96 -31.68
C VAL A 286 4.85 -11.90 -31.54
N LYS A 287 4.92 -12.94 -32.39
CA LYS A 287 6.11 -13.77 -32.51
C LYS A 287 7.27 -12.84 -32.90
N ALA A 288 8.24 -12.70 -32.02
CA ALA A 288 9.53 -12.14 -32.39
C ALA A 288 10.07 -12.99 -33.55
N ARG A 289 10.23 -12.40 -34.73
CA ARG A 289 10.96 -13.03 -35.84
C ARG A 289 12.41 -13.19 -35.39
N HIS A 290 12.77 -14.39 -34.97
CA HIS A 290 14.14 -14.86 -35.08
C HIS A 290 14.31 -15.36 -36.52
N SER A 291 14.74 -14.46 -37.40
CA SER A 291 15.40 -14.79 -38.66
C SER A 291 16.30 -13.60 -39.00
N ASP A 292 17.53 -13.93 -39.40
CA ASP A 292 18.54 -13.04 -40.00
C ASP A 292 19.62 -12.50 -39.07
N LEU A 293 20.43 -13.40 -38.52
CA LEU A 293 21.88 -13.20 -38.38
C LEU A 293 22.60 -14.54 -38.67
N ALA A 294 22.63 -14.87 -39.96
CA ALA A 294 23.59 -15.81 -40.54
C ALA A 294 23.92 -15.31 -41.95
N ALA A 295 24.84 -14.32 -42.00
CA ALA A 295 25.72 -13.99 -43.11
C ALA A 295 26.81 -13.05 -42.56
#